data_AF-F7V7P8-F1
#
_entry.id   AF-F7V7P8-F1
#
_cell.length_a   1.000
_cell.length_b   1.000
_cell.length_c   1.000
_cell.angle_alpha   90.00
_cell.angle_beta   90.00
_cell.angle_gamma   90.00
#
_symmetry.space_group_name_H-M   'P 1'
#
loop_
_entity.id
_entity.type
_entity.pdbx_description
1 polymer ?
#
loop_
_entity_poly.entity_id
_entity_poly.type
_entity_poly.pdbx_seq_one_letter_code
_entity_poly.pdbx_strand_id
1 'polypeptide(L)'
;MSEYDPRYQDNGIVSFGEDDFIFLRNNQDIAELVATNKVYTYSTRVLQSISEISYNEIYRNSFEFLYTDDFEPQHGAFLFLSKKGYVEHERKRTDKTPRKTN
;
A
#
# COMPACT_ATOMS: atom_id res chain seq x y z
N MET A 1 -16.98 -9.26 22.71
CA MET A 1 -15.63 -9.82 22.49
C MET A 1 -15.25 -9.46 21.07
N SER A 2 -14.31 -8.56 20.83
CA SER A 2 -13.80 -8.35 19.48
C SER A 2 -12.86 -9.51 19.16
N GLU A 3 -13.10 -10.19 18.04
CA GLU A 3 -12.20 -11.23 17.56
C GLU A 3 -10.80 -10.65 17.33
N TYR A 4 -9.80 -11.40 17.75
CA TYR A 4 -8.40 -11.05 17.59
C TYR A 4 -8.05 -11.07 16.10
N ASP A 5 -7.74 -9.91 15.52
CA ASP A 5 -7.29 -9.79 14.14
C ASP A 5 -5.75 -9.71 14.11
N PRO A 6 -5.07 -10.75 13.59
CA PRO A 6 -3.61 -10.84 13.61
C PRO A 6 -2.90 -9.76 12.76
N ARG A 7 -3.62 -8.97 11.95
CA ARG A 7 -3.04 -7.84 11.20
C ARG A 7 -2.57 -6.70 12.12
N TYR A 8 -3.12 -6.59 13.33
CA TYR A 8 -2.73 -5.56 14.30
C TYR A 8 -1.48 -5.93 15.12
N GLN A 9 -0.84 -7.08 14.86
CA GLN A 9 0.43 -7.51 15.46
C GLN A 9 1.66 -7.16 14.60
N ASP A 10 1.48 -6.44 13.49
CA ASP A 10 2.59 -5.84 12.76
C ASP A 10 3.07 -4.59 13.51
N ASN A 11 4.38 -4.33 13.48
CA ASN A 11 5.07 -3.27 14.23
C ASN A 11 4.71 -1.83 13.74
N GLY A 12 3.43 -1.55 13.50
CA GLY A 12 2.94 -0.30 12.90
C GLY A 12 3.03 -0.25 11.37
N ILE A 13 3.53 -1.30 10.71
CA ILE A 13 3.66 -1.35 9.24
C ILE A 13 2.44 -2.05 8.64
N VAL A 14 1.44 -1.25 8.27
CA VAL A 14 0.14 -1.74 7.80
C VAL A 14 0.08 -1.76 6.26
N SER A 15 0.53 -0.70 5.58
CA SER A 15 0.81 -0.65 4.12
C SER A 15 1.69 0.58 3.75
N PHE A 16 1.72 0.99 2.46
CA PHE A 16 2.41 2.20 2.02
C PHE A 16 1.69 3.47 2.51
N GLY A 17 2.35 4.23 3.37
CA GLY A 17 1.83 5.45 3.98
C GLY A 17 2.19 6.73 3.22
N GLU A 18 2.08 7.86 3.91
CA GLU A 18 2.45 9.19 3.39
C GLU A 18 3.93 9.27 3.03
N ASP A 19 4.81 8.72 3.87
CA ASP A 19 6.27 8.74 3.64
C ASP A 19 6.65 8.00 2.36
N ASP A 20 6.04 6.85 2.09
CA ASP A 20 6.26 6.06 0.86
C ASP A 20 5.79 6.83 -0.38
N PHE A 21 4.64 7.50 -0.29
CA PHE A 21 4.15 8.37 -1.34
C PHE A 21 5.11 9.54 -1.61
N ILE A 22 5.57 10.22 -0.55
CA ILE A 22 6.51 11.34 -0.68
C ILE A 22 7.83 10.86 -1.29
N PHE A 23 8.32 9.69 -0.89
CA PHE A 23 9.52 9.08 -1.45
C PHE A 23 9.34 8.82 -2.95
N LEU A 24 8.25 8.16 -3.35
CA LEU A 24 7.95 7.94 -4.78
C LEU A 24 7.85 9.27 -5.53
N ARG A 25 7.10 10.25 -4.99
CA ARG A 25 6.90 11.56 -5.59
C ARG A 25 8.21 12.30 -5.87
N ASN A 26 9.15 12.21 -4.93
CA ASN A 26 10.45 12.89 -5.04
C ASN A 26 11.46 12.12 -5.90
N ASN A 27 11.22 10.83 -6.17
CA ASN A 27 12.13 9.94 -6.90
C ASN A 27 11.37 9.21 -8.03
N GLN A 28 10.95 9.97 -9.03
CA GLN A 28 10.11 9.50 -10.15
C GLN A 28 10.84 8.56 -11.13
N ASP A 29 12.16 8.40 -10.98
CA ASP A 29 13.02 7.52 -11.76
C ASP A 29 13.16 6.10 -11.17
N ILE A 30 12.56 5.85 -10.00
CA ILE A 30 12.57 4.53 -9.37
C ILE A 30 11.76 3.52 -10.18
N ALA A 31 12.37 2.36 -10.44
CA ALA A 31 11.74 1.28 -11.19
C ALA A 31 10.54 0.63 -10.48
N GLU A 32 10.65 0.41 -9.17
CA GLU A 32 9.61 -0.20 -8.33
C GLU A 32 9.94 0.01 -6.85
N LEU A 33 8.95 0.36 -6.04
CA LEU A 33 9.04 0.35 -4.57
C LEU A 33 8.32 -0.88 -4.03
N VAL A 34 9.01 -1.67 -3.20
CA VAL A 34 8.48 -2.90 -2.61
C VAL A 34 8.61 -2.85 -1.09
N ALA A 35 7.51 -3.14 -0.39
CA ALA A 35 7.49 -3.34 1.05
C ALA A 35 6.81 -4.66 1.41
N THR A 36 7.23 -5.31 2.49
CA THR A 36 6.66 -6.59 2.93
C THR A 36 6.51 -6.62 4.44
N ASN A 37 5.39 -7.17 4.91
CA ASN A 37 5.16 -7.47 6.32
C ASN A 37 4.91 -8.98 6.51
N LYS A 38 4.30 -9.40 7.62
CA LYS A 38 4.04 -10.82 7.88
C LYS A 38 2.94 -11.38 6.98
N VAL A 39 2.04 -10.53 6.48
CA VAL A 39 0.80 -10.91 5.82
C VAL A 39 0.80 -10.58 4.33
N TYR A 40 1.43 -9.47 3.94
CA TYR A 40 1.39 -8.94 2.58
C TYR A 40 2.77 -8.52 2.06
N THR A 41 2.88 -8.55 0.73
CA THR A 41 3.87 -7.85 -0.07
C THR A 41 3.16 -6.79 -0.89
N TYR A 42 3.60 -5.55 -0.75
CA TYR A 42 3.13 -4.38 -1.48
C TYR A 42 4.16 -4.02 -2.53
N SER A 43 3.70 -3.75 -3.76
CA SER A 43 4.53 -3.25 -4.85
C SER A 43 3.88 -2.05 -5.51
N THR A 44 4.68 -1.02 -5.83
CA THR A 44 4.21 0.15 -6.58
C THR A 44 5.24 0.56 -7.63
N ARG A 45 4.79 0.74 -8.87
CA ARG A 45 5.56 1.32 -9.98
C ARG A 45 4.88 2.60 -10.48
N VAL A 46 5.65 3.67 -10.66
CA VAL A 46 5.14 4.93 -11.21
C VAL A 46 5.07 4.81 -12.73
N LEU A 47 3.88 5.05 -13.30
CA LEU A 47 3.63 5.02 -14.75
C LEU A 47 3.57 6.43 -15.36
N GLN A 48 3.12 7.40 -14.57
CA GLN A 48 3.02 8.81 -14.93
C GLN A 48 3.47 9.68 -13.78
N SER A 49 3.93 10.90 -14.08
CA SER A 49 4.40 11.83 -13.05
C SER A 49 3.33 12.09 -11.98
N ILE A 50 3.70 11.89 -10.72
CA ILE A 50 2.90 12.20 -9.53
C ILE A 50 3.44 13.40 -8.73
N SER A 51 4.43 14.11 -9.28
CA SER A 51 5.13 15.25 -8.64
C SER A 51 4.18 16.34 -8.09
N GLU A 52 3.07 16.59 -8.78
CA GLU A 52 2.07 17.59 -8.41
C GLU A 52 0.90 17.03 -7.58
N ILE A 53 0.88 15.73 -7.28
CA ILE A 53 -0.20 15.10 -6.54
C ILE A 53 -0.01 15.35 -5.03
N SER A 54 -1.12 15.67 -4.37
CA SER A 54 -1.19 15.83 -2.92
C SER A 54 -1.57 14.51 -2.24
N TYR A 55 -0.81 14.10 -1.22
CA TYR A 55 -1.15 12.91 -0.44
C TYR A 55 -2.55 13.04 0.21
N ASN A 56 -2.88 14.22 0.73
CA ASN A 56 -4.18 14.49 1.35
C ASN A 56 -5.35 14.31 0.38
N GLU A 57 -5.14 14.62 -0.90
CA GLU A 57 -6.15 14.43 -1.93
C GLU A 57 -6.40 12.93 -2.16
N ILE A 58 -5.35 12.15 -2.40
CA ILE A 58 -5.50 10.71 -2.65
C ILE A 58 -6.00 9.96 -1.41
N TYR A 59 -5.61 10.39 -0.20
CA TYR A 59 -6.10 9.84 1.05
C TYR A 59 -7.60 10.07 1.22
N ARG A 60 -8.12 11.27 0.92
CA ARG A 60 -9.57 11.53 0.97
C ARG A 60 -10.34 10.72 -0.07
N ASN A 61 -9.76 10.52 -1.25
CA ASN A 61 -10.39 9.70 -2.28
C ASN A 61 -10.32 8.20 -1.98
N SER A 62 -9.43 7.76 -1.08
CA SER A 62 -9.34 6.35 -0.65
C SER A 62 -10.66 5.81 -0.09
N PHE A 63 -11.50 6.67 0.51
CA PHE A 63 -12.79 6.28 1.07
C PHE A 63 -13.80 5.78 0.04
N GLU A 64 -13.53 5.93 -1.26
CA GLU A 64 -14.28 5.21 -2.31
C GLU A 64 -14.25 3.69 -2.09
N PHE A 65 -13.15 3.18 -1.51
CA PHE A 65 -12.94 1.76 -1.23
C PHE A 65 -13.42 1.33 0.17
N LEU A 66 -14.14 2.19 0.91
CA LEU A 66 -14.52 1.92 2.30
C LEU A 66 -15.25 0.58 2.52
N TYR A 67 -16.01 0.13 1.52
CA TYR A 67 -16.81 -1.09 1.59
C TYR A 67 -16.11 -2.34 1.02
N THR A 68 -14.83 -2.26 0.68
CA THR A 68 -14.06 -3.46 0.28
C THR A 68 -13.65 -4.26 1.50
N ASP A 69 -13.76 -5.58 1.42
CA ASP A 69 -13.13 -6.48 2.39
C ASP A 69 -11.62 -6.16 2.44
N ASP A 70 -11.08 -5.93 3.64
CA ASP A 70 -9.71 -5.48 3.87
C ASP A 70 -9.39 -4.03 3.44
N PHE A 71 -10.36 -3.12 3.57
CA PHE A 71 -10.14 -1.68 3.44
C PHE A 71 -9.14 -1.18 4.48
N GLU A 72 -8.11 -0.52 3.97
CA GLU A 72 -7.15 0.26 4.74
C GLU A 72 -6.96 1.59 3.97
N PRO A 73 -7.09 2.77 4.60
CA PRO A 73 -7.03 4.04 3.90
C PRO A 73 -5.74 4.26 3.09
N GLN A 74 -4.61 3.80 3.62
CA GLN A 74 -3.30 3.88 2.96
C GLN A 74 -3.27 3.04 1.67
N HIS A 75 -3.68 1.76 1.74
CA HIS A 75 -3.84 0.91 0.57
C HIS A 75 -4.86 1.51 -0.43
N GLY A 76 -5.98 2.03 0.07
CA GLY A 76 -6.99 2.69 -0.75
C GLY A 76 -6.47 3.93 -1.49
N ALA A 77 -5.52 4.68 -0.92
CA ALA A 77 -4.90 5.82 -1.58
C ALA A 77 -4.06 5.38 -2.80
N PHE A 78 -3.32 4.27 -2.68
CA PHE A 78 -2.56 3.71 -3.80
C PHE A 78 -3.45 3.02 -4.84
N LEU A 79 -4.56 2.38 -4.42
CA LEU A 79 -5.59 1.90 -5.35
C LEU A 79 -6.23 3.04 -6.13
N PHE A 80 -6.48 4.19 -5.48
CA PHE A 80 -7.00 5.37 -6.17
C PHE A 80 -6.03 5.86 -7.24
N LEU A 81 -4.73 6.00 -6.91
CA LEU A 81 -3.70 6.35 -7.89
C LEU A 81 -3.64 5.35 -9.05
N SER A 82 -3.78 4.05 -8.76
CA SER A 82 -3.73 3.01 -9.78
C SER A 82 -4.94 3.04 -10.71
N LYS A 83 -6.14 3.23 -10.15
CA LYS A 83 -7.37 3.45 -10.90
C LYS A 83 -7.29 4.66 -11.84
N LYS A 84 -6.54 5.69 -11.45
CA LYS A 84 -6.30 6.89 -12.27
C LYS A 84 -5.18 6.72 -13.31
N GLY A 85 -4.45 5.61 -13.28
CA GLY A 85 -3.38 5.29 -14.22
C GLY A 85 -2.03 5.93 -13.90
N TYR A 86 -1.87 6.52 -12.71
CA TYR A 86 -0.60 7.12 -12.29
C TYR A 86 0.43 6.07 -11.87
N VAL A 87 -0.04 4.98 -11.27
CA VAL A 87 0.80 3.90 -10.76
C VAL A 87 0.23 2.53 -11.12
N GLU A 88 1.10 1.53 -11.18
CA GLU A 88 0.74 0.14 -11.04
C GLU A 88 0.96 -0.23 -9.58
N HIS A 89 -0.11 -0.56 -8.85
CA HIS A 89 -0.04 -0.92 -7.43
C HIS A 89 -0.61 -2.32 -7.19
N GLU A 90 0.10 -3.12 -6.40
CA GLU A 90 -0.31 -4.47 -6.07
C GLU A 90 -0.13 -4.76 -4.57
N ARG A 91 -1.10 -5.46 -3.99
CA ARG A 91 -1.02 -6.08 -2.66
C ARG A 91 -1.23 -7.59 -2.81
N LYS A 92 -0.17 -8.37 -2.59
CA LYS A 92 -0.22 -9.83 -2.58
C LYS A 92 -0.12 -10.35 -1.15
N ARG A 93 -0.93 -11.35 -0.78
CA ARG A 93 -0.68 -12.10 0.46
C ARG A 93 0.66 -12.82 0.36
N THR A 94 1.45 -12.77 1.43
CA THR A 94 2.73 -13.49 1.46
C THR A 94 2.47 -14.97 1.64
N ASP A 95 2.89 -15.81 0.69
CA ASP A 95 2.89 -17.27 0.81
C ASP A 95 4.02 -17.72 1.76
N LYS A 96 4.00 -17.26 3.01
CA LYS A 96 4.88 -17.82 4.04
C LYS A 96 4.23 -19.06 4.62
N THR A 97 4.33 -20.18 3.89
CA THR A 97 4.48 -21.47 4.59
C THR A 97 5.66 -21.28 5.54
N PRO A 98 5.49 -21.43 6.87
CA PRO A 98 6.59 -21.20 7.80
C PRO A 98 7.78 -22.06 7.35
N ARG A 99 8.93 -21.42 7.08
CA ARG A 99 10.17 -22.16 6.84
C ARG A 99 10.40 -22.99 8.09
N LYS A 100 10.26 -24.32 7.98
CA LYS A 100 10.81 -25.23 8.97
C LYS A 100 12.32 -24.98 9.01
N THR A 101 12.78 -24.30 10.04
CA THR A 101 14.19 -24.29 10.41
C THR A 101 14.54 -25.71 10.86
N ASN A 102 15.41 -26.36 10.10
CA ASN A 102 16.10 -27.59 10.50
C ASN A 102 17.11 -27.27 11.61
#